data_AF-A0A5N6JSF3-F1
#
_entry.id   AF-A0A5N6JSF3-F1
#
_cell.length_a   1.000
_cell.length_b   1.000
_cell.length_c   1.000
_cell.angle_alpha   90.00
_cell.angle_beta   90.00
_cell.angle_gamma   90.00
#
_symmetry.space_group_name_H-M   'P 1'
#
loop_
_entity.id
_entity.type
_entity.pdbx_description
1 polymer ?
#
loop_
_entity_poly.entity_id
_entity_poly.type
_entity_poly.pdbx_seq_one_letter_code
_entity_poly.pdbx_strand_id
1 'polypeptide(L)'
;MSQYVSADFIWEVTRSQNAFLYAGFVNDKAVGVVPAEKGVTLITKKTSASQKPAVALNKTTFSKSGRKTFAGVAKTVAKNGYRSDLRAEAVARSSAILQSQTPKKDAPAPKLRGSKAAKAAEKEE
;
A
#
# COMPACT_ATOMS: atom_id res chain seq x y z
N MET A 1 -14.72 12.67 17.57
CA MET A 1 -14.27 11.27 17.53
C MET A 1 -14.38 10.78 16.10
N SER A 2 -13.47 11.24 15.22
CA SER A 2 -13.43 10.77 13.84
C SER A 2 -12.66 9.46 13.83
N GLN A 3 -13.28 8.45 13.24
CA GLN A 3 -12.91 7.06 13.28
C GLN A 3 -11.45 6.86 12.86
N TYR A 4 -10.68 6.38 13.83
CA TYR A 4 -9.37 5.80 13.62
C TYR A 4 -9.52 4.69 12.58
N VAL A 5 -8.91 4.86 11.40
CA VAL A 5 -8.30 3.71 10.74
C VAL A 5 -7.28 3.24 11.75
N SER A 6 -7.65 2.25 12.56
CA SER A 6 -6.88 1.86 13.74
C SER A 6 -5.46 1.55 13.30
N ALA A 7 -4.50 1.93 14.14
CA ALA A 7 -3.12 1.49 13.95
C ALA A 7 -3.10 -0.05 13.78
N ASP A 8 -3.99 -0.77 14.47
CA ASP A 8 -4.24 -2.20 14.28
C ASP A 8 -4.64 -2.61 12.87
N PHE A 9 -5.52 -1.91 12.15
CA PHE A 9 -5.88 -2.27 10.77
C PHE A 9 -4.71 -2.06 9.80
N ILE A 10 -3.92 -1.01 10.01
CA ILE A 10 -2.68 -0.78 9.25
C ILE A 10 -1.63 -1.84 9.63
N TRP A 11 -1.56 -2.24 10.90
CA TRP A 11 -0.61 -3.22 11.43
C TRP A 11 -0.94 -4.65 10.99
N GLU A 12 -2.23 -5.01 10.90
CA GLU A 12 -2.72 -6.27 10.37
C GLU A 12 -2.41 -6.42 8.87
N VAL A 13 -2.56 -5.32 8.10
CA VAL A 13 -2.32 -5.29 6.64
C VAL A 13 -0.85 -5.17 6.25
N THR A 14 0.01 -4.60 7.12
CA THR A 14 1.46 -4.47 6.88
C THR A 14 2.30 -5.57 7.53
N ARG A 15 1.68 -6.45 8.33
CA ARG A 15 2.35 -7.62 8.89
C ARG A 15 2.89 -8.48 7.75
N SER A 16 4.22 -8.53 7.64
CA SER A 16 4.89 -9.60 6.90
C SER A 16 4.57 -10.90 7.63
N GLN A 17 3.48 -11.56 7.22
CA GLN A 17 3.08 -12.83 7.78
C GLN A 17 4.18 -13.85 7.44
N ASN A 18 4.83 -14.41 8.46
CA ASN A 18 5.78 -15.52 8.29
C ASN A 18 4.98 -16.80 8.03
N ALA A 19 4.37 -16.86 6.84
CA ALA A 19 3.71 -18.04 6.31
C ALA A 19 4.32 -18.40 4.97
N PHE A 20 4.29 -19.69 4.64
CA PHE A 20 4.88 -20.22 3.40
C PHE A 20 4.35 -19.51 2.15
N LEU A 21 3.07 -19.13 2.15
CA LEU A 21 2.43 -18.41 1.05
C LEU A 21 3.10 -17.07 0.73
N TYR A 22 3.59 -16.36 1.75
CA TYR A 22 4.17 -15.02 1.65
C TYR A 22 5.70 -15.01 1.64
N ALA A 23 6.33 -16.17 1.89
CA ALA A 23 7.77 -16.33 1.86
C ALA A 23 8.31 -16.24 0.43
N GLY A 24 8.54 -15.02 -0.05
CA GLY A 24 9.02 -14.75 -1.39
C GLY A 24 10.43 -15.28 -1.68
N PHE A 25 11.26 -15.48 -0.66
CA PHE A 25 12.61 -16.05 -0.81
C PHE A 25 12.56 -17.54 -1.19
N VAL A 26 11.69 -18.31 -0.54
CA VAL A 26 11.54 -19.75 -0.72
C VAL A 26 10.81 -20.10 -2.02
N ASN A 27 9.78 -19.32 -2.37
CA ASN A 27 8.95 -19.61 -3.54
C ASN A 27 9.62 -19.21 -4.88
N ASP A 28 9.38 -20.00 -5.92
CA ASP A 28 9.82 -19.74 -7.30
C ASP A 28 9.15 -18.50 -7.90
N LYS A 29 7.85 -18.32 -7.59
CA LYS A 29 7.08 -17.14 -7.96
C LYS A 29 6.80 -16.29 -6.73
N ALA A 30 7.16 -15.02 -6.80
CA ALA A 30 6.94 -14.08 -5.72
C ALA A 30 6.59 -12.70 -6.28
N VAL A 31 5.76 -11.97 -5.54
CA VAL A 31 5.36 -10.60 -5.84
C VAL A 31 5.81 -9.72 -4.68
N GLY A 32 6.64 -8.71 -4.96
CA GLY A 32 7.01 -7.66 -4.04
C GLY A 32 6.44 -6.33 -4.50
N VAL A 33 5.93 -5.54 -3.56
CA VAL A 33 5.42 -4.18 -3.83
C VAL A 33 6.17 -3.21 -2.93
N VAL A 34 6.92 -2.29 -3.55
CA VAL A 34 7.87 -1.39 -2.88
C VAL A 34 7.58 0.05 -3.30
N PRO A 35 7.74 1.05 -2.40
CA PRO A 35 7.66 2.45 -2.78
C PRO A 35 8.71 2.82 -3.84
N ALA A 36 8.29 3.59 -4.83
CA ALA A 36 9.19 4.34 -5.71
C ALA A 36 9.23 5.82 -5.28
N GLU A 37 10.12 6.62 -5.88
CA GLU A 37 10.13 8.09 -5.68
C GLU A 37 8.76 8.71 -5.99
N LYS A 38 8.11 8.23 -7.07
CA LYS A 38 6.75 8.60 -7.46
C LYS A 38 5.98 7.34 -7.83
N GLY A 39 5.07 6.93 -6.95
CA GLY A 39 4.22 5.76 -7.15
C GLY A 39 4.84 4.47 -6.62
N VAL A 40 4.57 3.35 -7.29
CA VAL A 40 4.81 2.00 -6.75
C VAL A 40 5.61 1.16 -7.72
N THR A 41 6.64 0.47 -7.23
CA THR A 41 7.39 -0.54 -8.00
C THR A 41 6.90 -1.94 -7.65
N LEU A 42 6.46 -2.68 -8.67
CA LEU A 42 6.14 -4.10 -8.56
C LEU A 42 7.34 -4.93 -9.01
N ILE A 43 7.78 -5.81 -8.12
CA ILE A 43 8.90 -6.74 -8.29
C ILE A 43 8.33 -8.15 -8.43
N THR A 44 8.73 -8.87 -9.46
CA THR A 44 8.35 -10.28 -9.66
C THR A 44 9.58 -11.14 -9.91
N LYS A 45 9.53 -12.40 -9.50
CA LYS A 45 10.58 -13.38 -9.82
C LYS A 45 10.37 -14.01 -11.19
N LYS A 46 11.45 -14.17 -11.95
CA LYS A 46 11.50 -14.98 -13.17
C LYS A 46 11.78 -16.43 -12.80
N THR A 47 10.90 -17.33 -13.22
CA THR A 47 11.10 -18.77 -13.06
C THR A 47 12.28 -19.28 -13.89
N SER A 48 12.56 -18.67 -15.04
CA SER A 48 13.66 -19.05 -15.93
C SER A 48 15.06 -18.73 -15.40
N ALA A 49 15.18 -17.89 -14.37
CA ALA A 49 16.45 -17.38 -13.86
C ALA A 49 16.61 -17.59 -12.35
N SER A 50 16.03 -18.67 -11.80
CA SER A 50 16.01 -18.94 -10.35
C SER A 50 17.41 -18.98 -9.72
N GLN A 51 18.38 -19.61 -10.39
CA GLN A 51 19.78 -19.72 -9.94
C GLN A 51 20.63 -18.47 -10.27
N LYS A 52 20.06 -17.45 -10.92
CA LYS A 52 20.78 -16.25 -11.38
C LYS A 52 20.23 -15.01 -10.67
N PRO A 53 20.58 -14.77 -9.39
CA PRO A 53 19.95 -13.74 -8.56
C PRO A 53 20.06 -12.33 -9.16
N ALA A 54 21.14 -12.03 -9.88
CA ALA A 54 21.35 -10.73 -10.53
C ALA A 54 20.26 -10.38 -11.58
N VAL A 55 19.70 -11.38 -12.28
CA VAL A 55 18.72 -11.18 -13.36
C VAL A 55 17.34 -11.79 -13.05
N ALA A 56 17.21 -12.44 -11.90
CA ALA A 56 16.01 -13.16 -11.46
C ALA A 56 14.81 -12.24 -11.20
N LEU A 57 15.02 -10.94 -11.01
CA LEU A 57 13.96 -10.00 -10.65
C LEU A 57 13.52 -9.15 -11.85
N ASN A 58 12.22 -9.10 -12.09
CA ASN A 58 11.55 -8.16 -12.98
C ASN A 58 11.00 -7.00 -12.16
N LYS A 59 11.43 -5.77 -12.45
CA LYS A 59 10.94 -4.56 -11.79
C LYS A 59 10.09 -3.76 -12.77
N THR A 60 8.89 -3.40 -12.36
CA THR A 60 7.96 -2.57 -13.14
C THR A 60 7.46 -1.42 -12.29
N THR A 61 7.72 -0.19 -12.71
CA THR A 61 7.35 1.01 -11.95
C THR A 61 6.05 1.59 -12.48
N PHE A 62 5.09 1.82 -11.58
CA PHE A 62 3.83 2.47 -11.86
C PHE A 62 3.81 3.86 -11.21
N SER A 63 3.99 4.88 -12.04
CA SER A 63 4.00 6.30 -11.64
C SER A 63 2.71 7.06 -12.03
N LYS A 64 1.69 6.34 -12.50
CA LYS A 64 0.41 6.91 -12.95
C LYS A 64 -0.57 7.10 -11.78
N SER A 65 -1.78 7.57 -12.09
CA SER A 65 -2.85 7.71 -11.11
C SER A 65 -3.16 6.40 -10.38
N GLY A 66 -3.59 6.50 -9.11
CA GLY A 66 -3.79 5.33 -8.24
C GLY A 66 -4.67 4.24 -8.87
N ARG A 67 -5.78 4.62 -9.51
CA ARG A 67 -6.65 3.67 -10.24
C ARG A 67 -5.88 2.89 -11.32
N LYS A 68 -5.04 3.55 -12.11
CA LYS A 68 -4.25 2.90 -13.18
C LYS A 68 -3.16 2.02 -12.58
N THR A 69 -2.56 2.43 -11.45
CA THR A 69 -1.60 1.63 -10.70
C THR A 69 -2.23 0.34 -10.18
N PHE A 70 -3.40 0.41 -9.53
CA PHE A 70 -4.10 -0.78 -9.01
C PHE A 70 -4.53 -1.73 -10.13
N ALA A 71 -5.07 -1.19 -11.23
CA ALA A 71 -5.44 -1.99 -12.39
C ALA A 71 -4.21 -2.66 -13.03
N GLY A 72 -3.09 -1.96 -13.11
CA GLY A 72 -1.82 -2.49 -13.62
C GLY A 72 -1.29 -3.62 -12.76
N VAL A 73 -1.20 -3.42 -11.44
CA VAL A 73 -0.78 -4.43 -10.47
C VAL A 73 -1.68 -5.67 -10.54
N ALA A 74 -2.99 -5.48 -10.52
CA ALA A 74 -3.96 -6.57 -10.60
C ALA A 74 -3.87 -7.36 -11.93
N LYS A 75 -3.54 -6.68 -13.04
CA LYS A 75 -3.33 -7.33 -14.33
C LYS A 75 -2.07 -8.19 -14.33
N THR A 76 -0.95 -7.67 -13.85
CA THR A 76 0.33 -8.38 -13.82
C THR A 76 0.27 -9.59 -12.88
N VAL A 77 -0.38 -9.45 -11.72
CA VAL A 77 -0.42 -10.49 -10.68
C VAL A 77 -1.42 -11.60 -11.02
N ALA A 78 -2.65 -11.26 -11.42
CA ALA A 78 -3.72 -12.24 -11.60
C ALA A 78 -4.08 -12.48 -13.07
N LYS A 79 -4.32 -11.43 -13.86
CA LYS A 79 -4.83 -11.59 -15.24
C LYS A 79 -3.83 -12.29 -16.17
N ASN A 80 -2.54 -12.09 -15.95
CA ASN A 80 -1.49 -12.77 -16.69
C ASN A 80 -1.15 -14.17 -16.12
N GLY A 81 -1.94 -14.69 -15.16
CA GLY A 81 -1.77 -16.04 -14.61
C GLY A 81 -0.54 -16.23 -13.72
N TYR A 82 -0.01 -15.16 -13.12
CA TYR A 82 1.22 -15.27 -12.33
C TYR A 82 0.97 -15.88 -10.93
N ARG A 83 0.27 -15.17 -10.04
CA ARG A 83 -0.11 -15.56 -8.67
C ARG A 83 -1.41 -14.86 -8.27
N SER A 84 -2.56 -15.43 -8.63
CA SER A 84 -3.89 -14.84 -8.40
C SER A 84 -4.28 -14.75 -6.93
N ASP A 85 -3.71 -15.62 -6.09
CA ASP A 85 -3.81 -15.63 -4.63
C ASP A 85 -3.35 -14.30 -4.01
N LEU A 86 -2.22 -13.76 -4.49
CA LEU A 86 -1.64 -12.53 -3.95
C LEU A 86 -2.29 -11.24 -4.49
N ARG A 87 -3.36 -11.35 -5.29
CA ARG A 87 -3.97 -10.20 -5.96
C ARG A 87 -4.48 -9.16 -4.97
N ALA A 88 -5.28 -9.59 -3.98
CA ALA A 88 -5.91 -8.70 -3.03
C ALA A 88 -4.85 -7.93 -2.22
N GLU A 89 -3.85 -8.66 -1.74
CA GLU A 89 -2.76 -8.11 -0.93
C GLU A 89 -1.84 -7.18 -1.72
N ALA A 90 -1.50 -7.53 -2.96
CA ALA A 90 -0.68 -6.68 -3.81
C ALA A 90 -1.37 -5.33 -4.10
N VAL A 91 -2.69 -5.34 -4.32
CA VAL A 91 -3.49 -4.12 -4.49
C VAL A 91 -3.59 -3.32 -3.18
N ALA A 92 -3.87 -3.99 -2.05
CA ALA A 92 -3.95 -3.34 -0.74
C ALA A 92 -2.63 -2.64 -0.37
N ARG A 93 -1.49 -3.35 -0.53
CA ARG A 93 -0.15 -2.80 -0.28
C ARG A 93 0.18 -1.63 -1.20
N SER A 94 -0.20 -1.70 -2.48
CA SER A 94 -0.03 -0.58 -3.41
C SER A 94 -0.83 0.65 -2.96
N SER A 95 -2.05 0.45 -2.44
CA SER A 95 -2.88 1.54 -1.92
C SER A 95 -2.25 2.18 -0.68
N ALA A 96 -1.78 1.37 0.26
CA ALA A 96 -1.10 1.86 1.46
C ALA A 96 0.14 2.69 1.13
N ILE A 97 0.95 2.26 0.16
CA ILE A 97 2.14 3.01 -0.28
C ILE A 97 1.73 4.35 -0.89
N LEU A 98 0.74 4.38 -1.78
CA LEU A 98 0.28 5.64 -2.37
C LEU A 98 -0.30 6.59 -1.33
N GLN A 99 -1.03 6.06 -0.33
CA GLN A 99 -1.51 6.84 0.80
C GLN A 99 -0.36 7.37 1.68
N SER A 100 0.71 6.61 1.87
CA SER A 100 1.89 7.08 2.60
C SER A 100 2.67 8.17 1.86
N GLN A 101 2.61 8.18 0.53
CA GLN A 101 3.25 9.18 -0.31
C GLN A 101 2.45 10.49 -0.40
N THR A 102 1.13 10.43 -0.18
CA THR A 102 0.34 11.65 -0.12
C THR A 102 0.63 12.43 1.15
N PRO A 103 0.93 13.74 1.07
CA PRO A 103 1.17 14.55 2.25
C PRO A 103 -0.07 14.55 3.11
N LYS A 104 0.09 14.15 4.39
CA LYS A 104 -1.00 14.24 5.37
C LYS A 104 -1.28 15.71 5.59
N LYS A 105 -2.44 16.16 5.13
CA LYS A 105 -2.93 17.49 5.50
C LYS A 105 -3.18 17.47 6.99
N ASP A 106 -2.53 18.37 7.73
CA ASP A 106 -2.92 18.65 9.10
C ASP A 106 -4.42 18.93 9.09
N ALA A 107 -5.16 18.22 9.96
CA ALA A 107 -6.60 18.37 10.00
C ALA A 107 -6.90 19.87 10.17
N PRO A 108 -7.72 20.48 9.29
CA PRO A 108 -8.08 21.88 9.49
C PRO A 108 -8.71 21.97 10.88
N ALA A 109 -8.24 22.94 11.67
CA ALA A 109 -8.68 23.12 13.05
C ALA A 109 -10.21 23.00 13.11
N PRO A 110 -10.76 22.13 13.97
CA PRO A 110 -12.18 21.88 13.98
C PRO A 110 -12.88 23.20 14.30
N LYS A 111 -13.63 23.73 13.34
CA LYS A 111 -14.46 24.92 13.56
C LYS A 111 -15.45 24.56 14.66
N LEU A 112 -15.26 25.15 15.85
CA LEU A 112 -16.22 25.02 16.95
C LEU A 112 -17.55 25.60 16.48
N ARG A 113 -18.63 24.83 16.65
CA ARG A 113 -20.00 25.24 16.28
C ARG A 113 -20.92 25.11 17.50
N GLY A 114 -21.92 25.99 17.57
CA GLY A 114 -22.93 25.98 18.62
C GLY A 114 -22.40 26.40 19.99
N SER A 115 -22.96 25.84 21.07
CA SER A 115 -22.67 26.21 22.46
C SER A 115 -21.19 26.10 22.87
N LYS A 116 -20.40 25.30 22.15
CA LYS A 116 -18.95 25.17 22.38
C LYS A 116 -18.14 26.37 21.86
N ALA A 117 -18.66 27.13 20.89
CA ALA A 117 -18.05 28.39 20.45
C ALA A 117 -18.40 29.54 21.42
N ALA A 118 -19.64 29.59 21.92
CA ALA A 118 -20.06 30.58 22.92
C ALA A 118 -19.25 30.46 24.22
N LYS A 119 -19.03 29.24 24.71
CA LYS A 119 -18.21 28.98 25.91
C LYS A 119 -16.70 29.19 25.74
N ALA A 120 -16.22 29.33 24.50
CA ALA A 120 -14.83 29.67 24.22
C ALA A 120 -14.65 31.19 24.17
N ALA A 121 -15.64 31.94 23.68
CA ALA A 121 -15.66 33.40 23.73
C ALA A 121 -15.81 33.96 25.16
N GLU A 122 -16.62 33.32 26.01
CA GLU A 122 -16.75 33.67 27.44
C GLU A 122 -15.50 33.39 28.29
N LYS A 123 -14.48 32.70 27.76
CA LYS A 123 -13.23 32.42 28.47
C LYS A 123 -12.06 33.31 28.05
N GLU A 124 -12.25 34.13 27.01
CA GLU A 124 -11.28 35.13 26.56
C GLU A 124 -11.60 36.54 27.08
N GLU A 125 -12.69 36.70 27.83
CA GLU A 125 -13.05 37.88 28.64
C GLU A 125 -12.82 37.58 30.14
#